data_AF-A0A6B3EXF3-F1
#
_entry.id   AF-A0A6B3EXF3-F1
#
_cell.length_a   1.000
_cell.length_b   1.000
_cell.length_c   1.000
_cell.angle_alpha   90.00
_cell.angle_beta   90.00
_cell.angle_gamma   90.00
#
_symmetry.space_group_name_H-M   'P 1'
#
loop_
_entity.id
_entity.type
_entity.pdbx_description
1 polymer ?
#
loop_
_entity_poly.entity_id
_entity_poly.type
_entity_poly.pdbx_seq_one_letter_code
_entity_poly.pdbx_strand_id
1 'polypeptide(L)'
;GGWIVSGGPWTFGSDALWAPFTNLGCIADDGEGPYLVAVQVPRDELHFLDDWKVAGMRATGSVSMTLRQEELFVPDYRGVDFRDVVGGHLDSGLKGSLWKAFSLGWSFSLMAGMSIGIAEGAL
;
A
#
# COMPACT_ATOMS: atom_id res chain seq x y z
N GLY A 1 1.01 20.47 6.90
CA GLY A 1 -0.39 20.28 6.46
C GLY A 1 -0.76 18.83 6.64
N GLY A 2 -1.66 18.34 5.79
CA GLY A 2 -2.05 16.93 5.72
C GLY A 2 -3.11 16.69 4.66
N TRP A 3 -3.53 15.44 4.58
CA TRP A 3 -4.58 14.93 3.71
C TRP A 3 -5.82 14.60 4.53
N ILE A 4 -7.00 14.86 3.99
CA ILE A 4 -8.24 14.25 4.45
C ILE A 4 -8.54 13.10 3.50
N VAL A 5 -8.67 11.90 4.07
CA VAL A 5 -8.87 10.66 3.31
C VAL A 5 -10.25 10.13 3.63
N SER A 6 -11.00 9.73 2.61
CA SER A 6 -12.34 9.19 2.74
C SER A 6 -12.59 8.07 1.72
N GLY A 7 -13.65 7.29 1.91
CA GLY A 7 -14.10 6.27 0.96
C GLY A 7 -13.62 4.86 1.29
N GLY A 8 -13.18 4.14 0.25
CA GLY A 8 -12.96 2.69 0.28
C GLY A 8 -14.17 1.88 -0.22
N PRO A 9 -14.18 0.55 -0.03
CA PRO A 9 -13.12 -0.24 0.60
C PRO A 9 -11.85 -0.30 -0.26
N TRP A 10 -10.69 -0.34 0.40
CA TRP A 10 -9.43 -0.72 -0.24
C TRP A 10 -9.33 -2.24 -0.20
N THR A 11 -9.10 -2.86 -1.35
CA THR A 11 -9.11 -4.33 -1.51
C THR A 11 -7.69 -4.88 -1.63
N PHE A 12 -7.54 -6.21 -1.50
CA PHE A 12 -6.25 -6.92 -1.61
C PHE A 12 -5.18 -6.46 -0.60
N GLY A 13 -5.58 -6.13 0.62
CA GLY A 13 -4.68 -5.77 1.73
C GLY A 13 -3.89 -6.97 2.26
N SER A 14 -2.93 -7.48 1.49
CA SER A 14 -2.10 -8.62 1.91
C SER A 14 -1.33 -8.29 3.18
N ASP A 15 -1.33 -9.22 4.14
CA ASP A 15 -0.76 -9.04 5.48
C ASP A 15 -1.41 -7.90 6.32
N ALA A 16 -2.49 -7.30 5.84
CA ALA A 16 -3.10 -6.15 6.51
C ALA A 16 -3.67 -6.49 7.88
N LEU A 17 -3.91 -7.76 8.20
CA LEU A 17 -4.34 -8.22 9.52
C LEU A 17 -3.21 -8.25 10.58
N TRP A 18 -1.94 -8.12 10.18
CA TRP A 18 -0.80 -8.18 11.09
C TRP A 18 0.10 -6.95 11.00
N ALA A 19 0.07 -6.24 9.87
CA ALA A 19 0.83 -5.01 9.71
C ALA A 19 0.36 -3.90 10.67
N PRO A 20 1.29 -3.18 11.33
CA PRO A 20 0.95 -2.06 12.21
C PRO A 20 0.45 -0.82 11.42
N PHE A 21 0.80 -0.74 10.14
CA PHE A 21 0.39 0.31 9.22
C PHE A 21 0.04 -0.29 7.87
N THR A 22 -0.83 0.40 7.12
CA THR A 22 -1.14 0.08 5.73
C THR A 22 -1.02 1.31 4.86
N ASN A 23 -0.37 1.16 3.70
CA ASN A 23 -0.29 2.24 2.71
C ASN A 23 -1.52 2.16 1.81
N LEU A 24 -2.44 3.12 1.94
CA LEU A 24 -3.64 3.22 1.11
C LEU A 24 -3.38 4.11 -0.09
N GLY A 25 -3.72 3.64 -1.29
CA GLY A 25 -3.74 4.48 -2.48
C GLY A 25 -5.00 5.34 -2.52
N CYS A 26 -4.84 6.64 -2.71
CA CYS A 26 -5.91 7.62 -2.78
C CYS A 26 -5.80 8.43 -4.08
N ILE A 27 -6.93 8.90 -4.58
CA ILE A 27 -6.97 9.86 -5.69
C ILE A 27 -7.15 11.25 -5.08
N ALA A 28 -6.22 12.15 -5.36
CA ALA A 28 -6.29 13.56 -5.01
C ALA A 28 -6.53 14.40 -6.27
N ASP A 29 -7.17 15.55 -6.12
CA ASP A 29 -7.38 16.53 -7.19
C ASP A 29 -7.26 17.94 -6.57
N ASP A 30 -6.29 18.71 -7.06
CA ASP A 30 -6.03 20.10 -6.65
C ASP A 30 -6.49 21.13 -7.70
N GLY A 31 -7.22 20.68 -8.73
CA GLY A 31 -7.69 21.50 -9.85
C GLY A 31 -6.89 21.34 -11.14
N GLU A 32 -5.71 20.72 -11.09
CA GLU A 32 -4.88 20.40 -12.28
C GLU A 32 -5.14 18.97 -12.81
N GLY A 33 -6.10 18.27 -12.21
CA GLY A 33 -6.51 16.92 -12.57
C GLY A 33 -6.09 15.86 -11.54
N PRO A 34 -6.69 14.66 -11.62
CA PRO A 34 -6.52 13.64 -10.59
C PRO A 34 -5.10 13.03 -10.62
N TYR A 35 -4.53 12.84 -9.44
CA TYR A 35 -3.26 12.13 -9.24
C TYR A 35 -3.34 11.17 -8.05
N LEU A 36 -2.39 10.23 -8.00
CA LEU A 36 -2.32 9.24 -6.94
C LEU A 36 -1.47 9.74 -5.78
N VAL A 37 -1.99 9.61 -4.57
CA VAL A 37 -1.28 9.83 -3.31
C VAL A 37 -1.34 8.52 -2.52
N ALA A 38 -0.21 8.07 -1.99
CA ALA A 38 -0.21 6.98 -1.01
C ALA A 38 -0.15 7.56 0.40
N VAL A 39 -1.03 7.11 1.28
CA VAL A 39 -1.09 7.55 2.68
C VAL A 39 -0.86 6.36 3.61
N GLN A 40 0.00 6.52 4.59
CA GLN A 40 0.27 5.49 5.60
C GLN A 40 -0.70 5.63 6.77
N VAL A 41 -1.60 4.66 6.90
CA VAL A 41 -2.68 4.65 7.88
C VAL A 41 -2.38 3.63 8.99
N PRO A 42 -2.46 4.01 10.27
CA PRO A 42 -2.36 3.09 11.41
C PRO A 42 -3.43 1.99 11.36
N ARG A 43 -3.07 0.79 11.80
CA ARG A 43 -3.98 -0.36 11.88
C ARG A 43 -5.26 -0.07 12.68
N ASP A 44 -5.15 0.67 13.77
CA ASP A 44 -6.27 1.01 14.66
C ASP A 44 -7.24 2.01 14.04
N GLU A 45 -6.88 2.71 12.96
CA GLU A 45 -7.79 3.56 12.18
C GLU A 45 -8.56 2.79 11.10
N LEU A 46 -8.28 1.49 10.94
CA LEU A 46 -8.88 0.63 9.93
C LEU A 46 -9.88 -0.36 10.54
N HIS A 47 -10.93 -0.63 9.76
CA HIS A 47 -11.81 -1.77 9.93
C HIS A 47 -11.50 -2.81 8.84
N PHE A 48 -11.37 -4.07 9.23
CA PHE A 48 -10.99 -5.18 8.35
C PHE A 48 -12.22 -6.05 8.07
N LEU A 49 -12.51 -6.29 6.80
CA LEU A 49 -13.65 -7.10 6.37
C LEU A 49 -13.24 -8.59 6.29
N ASP A 50 -14.12 -9.50 6.72
CA ASP A 50 -13.87 -10.95 6.55
C ASP A 50 -14.32 -11.45 5.16
N ASP A 51 -13.70 -10.92 4.11
CA ASP A 51 -14.09 -11.16 2.72
C ASP A 51 -13.08 -11.99 1.90
N TRP A 52 -11.94 -12.37 2.49
CA TRP A 52 -10.90 -13.14 1.79
C TRP A 52 -11.21 -14.65 1.74
N LYS A 53 -12.27 -15.03 1.02
CA LYS A 53 -12.71 -16.43 0.83
C LYS A 53 -12.31 -16.96 -0.55
N VAL A 54 -11.02 -17.23 -0.73
CA VAL A 54 -10.41 -17.59 -2.02
C VAL A 54 -9.89 -19.04 -2.06
N ALA A 55 -9.66 -19.58 -3.26
CA ALA A 55 -9.19 -20.95 -3.46
C ALA A 55 -7.70 -21.17 -3.12
N GLY A 56 -6.86 -20.14 -3.31
CA GLY A 56 -5.42 -20.16 -3.07
C GLY A 56 -4.96 -18.87 -2.40
N MET A 57 -3.75 -18.84 -1.86
CA MET A 57 -3.23 -17.69 -1.09
C MET A 57 -4.12 -17.32 0.10
N ARG A 58 -4.85 -18.29 0.67
CA ARG A 58 -5.79 -18.05 1.79
C ARG A 58 -5.11 -17.44 3.02
N ALA A 59 -3.88 -17.86 3.29
CA ALA A 59 -3.12 -17.44 4.45
C ALA A 59 -2.54 -16.01 4.33
N THR A 60 -2.57 -15.39 3.14
CA THR A 60 -2.09 -13.99 2.99
C THR A 60 -3.00 -13.00 3.70
N GLY A 61 -4.25 -13.39 3.97
CA GLY A 61 -5.24 -12.53 4.60
C GLY A 61 -5.43 -11.21 3.84
N SER A 62 -5.50 -11.26 2.51
CA SER A 62 -5.61 -10.08 1.63
C SER A 62 -7.00 -9.44 1.65
N VAL A 63 -7.51 -9.26 2.86
CA VAL A 63 -8.84 -8.73 3.17
C VAL A 63 -8.99 -7.30 2.66
N SER A 64 -10.23 -6.89 2.44
CA SER A 64 -10.52 -5.48 2.25
C SER A 64 -10.51 -4.71 3.57
N MET A 65 -10.15 -3.44 3.53
CA MET A 65 -10.27 -2.51 4.66
C MET A 65 -11.12 -1.29 4.32
N THR A 66 -11.78 -0.75 5.33
CA THR A 66 -12.37 0.60 5.32
C THR A 66 -11.74 1.43 6.44
N LEU A 67 -11.93 2.74 6.39
CA LEU A 67 -11.66 3.59 7.55
C LEU A 67 -12.66 3.28 8.67
N ARG A 68 -12.26 3.50 9.92
CA ARG A 68 -13.19 3.44 11.08
C ARG A 68 -14.11 4.64 11.16
N GLN A 69 -13.65 5.77 10.65
CA GLN A 69 -14.39 7.02 10.55
C GLN A 69 -14.69 7.28 9.06
N GLU A 70 -15.66 8.14 8.77
CA GLU A 70 -15.98 8.50 7.37
C GLU A 70 -14.81 9.21 6.69
N GLU A 71 -14.11 10.04 7.45
CA GLU A 71 -12.92 10.77 7.05
C GLU A 71 -11.80 10.55 8.06
N LEU A 72 -10.55 10.53 7.58
CA LEU A 72 -9.35 10.43 8.41
C LEU A 72 -8.36 11.51 8.00
N PHE A 73 -7.86 12.28 8.97
CA PHE A 73 -6.73 13.18 8.76
C PHE A 73 -5.41 12.40 8.80
N VAL A 74 -4.61 12.53 7.74
CA VAL A 74 -3.25 11.96 7.65
C VAL A 74 -2.24 13.10 7.51
N PRO A 75 -1.26 13.24 8.42
CA PRO A 75 -0.29 14.31 8.32
C PRO A 75 0.65 14.12 7.11
N ASP A 76 1.15 15.23 6.54
CA ASP A 76 1.95 15.22 5.29
C ASP A 76 3.14 14.25 5.32
N TYR A 77 3.81 14.11 6.46
CA TYR A 77 4.98 13.21 6.58
C TYR A 77 4.63 11.71 6.46
N ARG A 78 3.34 11.36 6.42
CA ARG A 78 2.82 10.01 6.13
C ARG A 78 2.12 9.91 4.78
N GLY A 79 2.10 11.00 4.01
CA GLY A 79 1.63 11.03 2.63
C GLY A 79 2.81 11.08 1.66
N VAL A 80 2.65 10.46 0.50
CA VAL A 80 3.60 10.58 -0.60
C VAL A 80 2.86 10.72 -1.91
N ASP A 81 3.27 11.69 -2.71
CA ASP A 81 2.83 11.79 -4.10
C ASP A 81 3.39 10.60 -4.88
N PHE A 82 2.50 9.79 -5.45
CA PHE A 82 2.92 8.57 -6.13
C PHE A 82 3.72 8.87 -7.42
N ARG A 83 3.62 10.09 -7.96
CA ARG A 83 4.45 10.55 -9.09
C ARG A 83 5.94 10.58 -8.72
N ASP A 84 6.27 10.92 -7.47
CA ASP A 84 7.66 10.91 -6.99
C ASP A 84 8.20 9.48 -6.83
N VAL A 85 7.33 8.55 -6.44
CA VAL A 85 7.64 7.11 -6.35
C VAL A 85 7.94 6.55 -7.74
N VAL A 86 7.05 6.81 -8.71
CA VAL A 86 7.17 6.31 -10.09
C VAL A 86 8.31 7.00 -10.84
N GLY A 87 8.55 8.29 -10.57
CA GLY A 87 9.67 9.04 -11.15
C GLY A 87 11.03 8.67 -10.58
N GLY A 88 11.08 7.98 -9.44
CA GLY A 88 12.34 7.68 -8.75
C GLY A 88 13.01 8.93 -8.17
N HIS A 89 12.23 9.97 -7.87
CA HIS A 89 12.74 11.26 -7.37
C HIS A 89 12.76 11.35 -5.84
N LEU A 90 12.26 10.32 -5.14
CA LEU A 90 12.25 10.28 -3.68
C LEU A 90 13.67 10.15 -3.11
N ASP A 91 14.14 11.21 -2.46
CA ASP A 91 15.32 11.13 -1.60
C ASP A 91 14.90 10.72 -0.19
N SER A 92 15.28 9.50 0.20
CA SER A 92 15.02 8.98 1.55
C SER A 92 16.03 9.50 2.59
N GLY A 93 17.14 10.13 2.17
CA GLY A 93 18.27 10.47 3.03
C GLY A 93 19.05 9.26 3.55
N LEU A 94 18.68 8.04 3.15
CA LEU A 94 19.29 6.80 3.60
C LEU A 94 20.52 6.43 2.77
N LYS A 95 21.52 5.85 3.44
CA LYS A 95 22.78 5.44 2.80
C LYS A 95 22.73 3.96 2.40
N GLY A 96 23.19 3.65 1.19
CA GLY A 96 23.29 2.28 0.67
C GLY A 96 22.73 2.14 -0.74
N SER A 97 23.14 1.11 -1.47
CA SER A 97 22.67 0.84 -2.84
C SER A 97 21.20 0.43 -2.88
N LEU A 98 20.70 -0.25 -1.84
CA LEU A 98 19.30 -0.68 -1.74
C LEU A 98 18.32 0.49 -1.82
N TRP A 99 18.63 1.61 -1.16
CA TRP A 99 17.78 2.80 -1.14
C TRP A 99 17.81 3.63 -2.43
N LYS A 100 18.68 3.26 -3.37
CA LYS A 100 18.76 3.84 -4.72
C LYS A 100 18.09 2.97 -5.78
N ALA A 101 17.65 1.77 -5.40
CA ALA A 101 16.92 0.89 -6.30
C ALA A 101 15.56 1.52 -6.65
N PHE A 102 15.08 1.27 -7.86
CA PHE A 102 13.76 1.70 -8.26
C PHE A 102 12.70 0.93 -7.45
N SER A 103 12.12 1.60 -6.45
CA SER A 103 11.31 0.97 -5.40
C SER A 103 10.17 0.10 -5.93
N LEU A 104 9.47 0.54 -6.98
CA LEU A 104 8.39 -0.23 -7.58
C LEU A 104 8.93 -1.44 -8.35
N GLY A 105 9.96 -1.26 -9.18
CA GLY A 105 10.57 -2.37 -9.92
C GLY A 105 11.13 -3.46 -8.98
N TRP A 106 11.77 -3.05 -7.89
CA TRP A 106 12.21 -3.95 -6.83
C TRP A 106 11.03 -4.70 -6.21
N SER A 107 9.98 -3.98 -5.77
CA SER A 107 8.80 -4.58 -5.14
C SER A 107 8.09 -5.60 -6.05
N PHE A 108 7.91 -5.28 -7.34
CA PHE A 108 7.28 -6.19 -8.30
C PHE A 108 8.13 -7.43 -8.59
N SER A 109 9.46 -7.33 -8.56
CA SER A 109 10.34 -8.48 -8.77
C SER A 109 10.19 -9.56 -7.69
N LEU A 110 9.94 -9.17 -6.44
CA LEU A 110 9.75 -10.10 -5.32
C LEU A 110 8.48 -10.95 -5.50
N MET A 111 7.45 -10.40 -6.13
CA MET A 111 6.22 -11.15 -6.41
C MET A 111 6.43 -12.26 -7.45
N ALA A 112 7.26 -12.03 -8.46
CA ALA A 112 7.63 -13.08 -9.41
C ALA A 112 8.37 -14.24 -8.73
N GLY A 113 9.26 -13.92 -7.77
CA GLY A 113 9.97 -14.93 -6.98
C GLY A 113 9.03 -15.86 -6.20
N MET A 114 7.95 -15.32 -5.61
CA MET A 114 6.95 -16.13 -4.92
C MET A 114 6.28 -17.15 -5.86
N SER A 115 5.89 -16.73 -7.07
CA SER A 115 5.26 -17.63 -8.05
C SER A 115 6.19 -18.75 -8.49
N ILE A 116 7.48 -18.45 -8.69
CA ILE A 116 8.49 -19.46 -9.02
C ILE A 116 8.63 -20.47 -7.88
N GLY A 117 8.78 -20.01 -6.64
CA GLY A 117 8.91 -20.89 -5.48
C GLY A 117 7.67 -21.78 -5.25
N ILE A 118 6.46 -21.27 -5.52
CA ILE A 118 5.24 -22.07 -5.49
C ILE A 118 5.28 -23.18 -6.55
N ALA A 119 5.73 -22.86 -7.77
CA ALA A 119 5.85 -23.84 -8.84
C ALA A 119 6.90 -24.90 -8.53
N GLU A 120 8.08 -24.51 -8.02
CA GLU A 120 9.14 -25.43 -7.61
C GLU A 120 8.71 -26.34 -6.46
N GLY A 121 8.00 -25.81 -5.45
CA GLY A 121 7.51 -26.59 -4.32
C GLY A 121 6.38 -27.56 -4.65
N ALA A 122 5.78 -27.45 -5.85
CA ALA A 122 4.76 -28.37 -6.34
C ALA A 122 5.34 -29.57 -7.12
N LEU A 123 6.62 -29.51 -7.51
CA LEU A 123 7.35 -30.59 -8.17
C LEU A 123 7.81 -31.66 -7.17
#